data_AF-A0A4Q1A995-F1
#
_entry.id   AF-A0A4Q1A995-F1
#
_cell.length_a   1.000
_cell.length_b   1.000
_cell.length_c   1.000
_cell.angle_alpha   90.00
_cell.angle_beta   90.00
_cell.angle_gamma   90.00
#
_symmetry.space_group_name_H-M   'P 1'
#
loop_
_entity.id
_entity.type
_entity.pdbx_description
1 polymer ?
#
loop_
_entity_poly.entity_id
_entity_poly.type
_entity_poly.pdbx_seq_one_letter_code
_entity_poly.pdbx_strand_id
1 'polypeptide(L)'
;MIIGTGNSIYHKMINNDFYEYLSKANKVVGIFGFQYYQKLLKKEKLFIKCMNRFDNIFLRYKQDMDFLNEIYLKNDIKIKYNINHLGDWLILLFPNTIWFNNDCLNIISKEPFVRNAMDLYIQEIQMYRIVHSSRLHTLLCALCSAEMVSYEEQYEKDCTEKSGKFEGLLNDIFSTNFKEKELFIVDRKSVNNYRLLVSNNFDELKKYFNLLSTSIKIM
;
A
#
# COMPACT_ATOMS: atom_id res chain seq x y z
N MET A 1 -2.44 -17.78 -11.66
CA MET A 1 -3.28 -16.58 -11.49
C MET A 1 -2.51 -15.57 -10.66
N ILE A 2 -2.36 -14.35 -11.17
CA ILE A 2 -1.80 -13.24 -10.40
C ILE A 2 -2.96 -12.33 -10.05
N ILE A 3 -3.10 -12.01 -8.77
CA ILE A 3 -4.09 -11.07 -8.26
C ILE A 3 -3.33 -9.85 -7.77
N GLY A 4 -3.17 -8.89 -8.67
CA GLY A 4 -2.88 -7.51 -8.31
C GLY A 4 -4.19 -6.76 -8.24
N THR A 5 -4.67 -6.43 -7.05
CA THR A 5 -5.96 -5.75 -6.89
C THR A 5 -5.90 -4.27 -7.27
N GLY A 6 -4.69 -3.71 -7.46
CA GLY A 6 -4.45 -2.25 -7.60
C GLY A 6 -4.83 -1.43 -6.35
N ASN A 7 -5.56 -2.05 -5.43
CA ASN A 7 -6.18 -1.53 -4.23
C ASN A 7 -5.87 -2.46 -3.04
N SER A 8 -6.29 -2.11 -1.84
CA SER A 8 -6.17 -3.02 -0.69
C SER A 8 -7.29 -4.07 -0.69
N ILE A 9 -7.04 -5.24 -0.08
CA ILE A 9 -8.09 -6.17 0.31
C ILE A 9 -8.79 -5.63 1.57
N TYR A 10 -10.12 -5.66 1.56
CA TYR A 10 -10.95 -5.21 2.68
C TYR A 10 -12.21 -6.07 2.85
N HIS A 11 -12.88 -5.91 3.98
CA HIS A 11 -13.97 -6.80 4.42
C HIS A 11 -15.13 -7.00 3.41
N LYS A 12 -15.43 -6.06 2.50
CA LYS A 12 -16.48 -6.26 1.48
C LYS A 12 -16.05 -7.22 0.38
N MET A 13 -14.75 -7.27 0.07
CA MET A 13 -14.18 -8.24 -0.89
C MET A 13 -14.14 -9.65 -0.31
N ILE A 14 -14.04 -9.79 1.02
CA ILE A 14 -13.99 -11.10 1.68
C ILE A 14 -15.41 -11.69 1.75
N ASN A 15 -15.74 -12.54 0.77
CA ASN A 15 -16.99 -13.28 0.65
C ASN A 15 -16.73 -14.67 0.00
N ASN A 16 -17.77 -15.49 -0.11
CA ASN A 16 -17.64 -16.84 -0.67
C ASN A 16 -17.26 -16.80 -2.16
N ASP A 17 -17.79 -15.87 -2.94
CA ASP A 17 -17.47 -15.73 -4.36
C ASP A 17 -15.98 -15.46 -4.58
N PHE A 18 -15.38 -14.62 -3.73
CA PHE A 18 -13.95 -14.36 -3.76
C PHE A 18 -13.14 -15.62 -3.41
N TYR A 19 -13.57 -16.37 -2.39
CA TYR A 19 -12.93 -17.65 -2.05
C TYR A 19 -13.03 -18.67 -3.19
N GLU A 20 -14.19 -18.79 -3.83
CA GLU A 20 -14.39 -19.69 -4.97
C GLU A 20 -13.55 -19.28 -6.16
N TYR A 21 -13.47 -17.97 -6.44
CA TYR A 21 -12.58 -17.43 -7.47
C TYR A 21 -11.11 -17.82 -7.22
N LEU A 22 -10.63 -17.65 -5.99
CA LEU A 22 -9.28 -18.08 -5.59
C LEU A 22 -9.07 -19.59 -5.74
N SER A 23 -10.12 -20.37 -5.48
CA SER A 23 -10.06 -21.84 -5.50
C SER A 23 -9.98 -22.44 -6.90
N LYS A 24 -10.40 -21.70 -7.94
CA LYS A 24 -10.35 -22.14 -9.35
C LYS A 24 -8.95 -22.13 -9.96
N ALA A 25 -7.99 -21.45 -9.32
CA ALA A 25 -6.64 -21.34 -9.85
C ALA A 25 -5.68 -22.36 -9.22
N ASN A 26 -4.82 -22.94 -10.05
CA ASN A 26 -3.77 -23.86 -9.61
C ASN A 26 -2.64 -23.17 -8.83
N LYS A 27 -2.43 -21.88 -9.10
CA LYS A 27 -1.42 -21.05 -8.44
C LYS A 27 -1.94 -19.63 -8.28
N VAL A 28 -1.81 -19.05 -7.11
CA VAL A 28 -2.33 -17.72 -6.75
C VAL A 28 -1.23 -16.89 -6.09
N VAL A 29 -0.87 -15.79 -6.75
CA VAL A 29 0.07 -14.79 -6.23
C VAL A 29 -0.68 -13.50 -5.93
N GLY A 30 -0.53 -12.96 -4.73
CA GLY A 30 -1.18 -11.73 -4.29
C GLY A 30 -0.24 -10.54 -4.24
N ILE A 31 -0.68 -9.37 -4.72
CA ILE A 31 0.02 -8.09 -4.54
C ILE A 31 -1.01 -7.05 -4.08
N PHE A 32 -1.04 -6.75 -2.78
CA PHE A 32 -2.04 -5.87 -2.16
C PHE A 32 -1.61 -5.41 -0.76
N GLY A 33 -2.30 -4.42 -0.19
CA GLY A 33 -2.29 -4.16 1.25
C GLY A 33 -3.63 -4.54 1.88
N PHE A 34 -3.78 -4.36 3.19
CA PHE A 34 -5.09 -4.47 3.86
C PHE A 34 -5.70 -3.10 4.17
N GLN A 35 -6.98 -3.10 4.51
CA GLN A 35 -7.74 -1.93 4.91
C GLN A 35 -8.85 -2.32 5.88
N TYR A 36 -9.16 -1.43 6.82
CA TYR A 36 -10.24 -1.61 7.80
C TYR A 36 -10.03 -2.91 8.60
N TYR A 37 -8.90 -3.00 9.29
CA TYR A 37 -8.45 -4.20 10.01
C TYR A 37 -9.50 -4.74 10.98
N GLN A 38 -10.22 -3.87 11.69
CA GLN A 38 -11.24 -4.30 12.65
C GLN A 38 -12.42 -4.97 11.95
N LYS A 39 -12.84 -4.48 10.77
CA LYS A 39 -13.84 -5.16 9.94
C LYS A 39 -13.34 -6.43 9.28
N LEU A 40 -12.05 -6.54 8.96
CA LEU A 40 -11.46 -7.81 8.52
C LEU A 40 -11.52 -8.87 9.63
N LEU A 41 -11.23 -8.49 10.89
CA LEU A 41 -11.35 -9.37 12.05
C LEU A 41 -12.79 -9.84 12.28
N LYS A 42 -13.82 -9.05 11.95
CA LYS A 42 -15.22 -9.52 11.98
C LYS A 42 -15.48 -10.68 11.00
N LYS A 43 -14.65 -10.84 9.98
CA LYS A 43 -14.69 -11.93 8.99
C LYS A 43 -13.49 -12.89 9.10
N GLU A 44 -12.82 -12.93 10.26
CA GLU A 44 -11.54 -13.61 10.47
C GLU A 44 -11.48 -15.03 9.88
N LYS A 45 -12.47 -15.88 10.16
CA LYS A 45 -12.50 -17.26 9.63
C LYS A 45 -12.49 -17.32 8.10
N LEU A 46 -13.30 -16.51 7.44
CA LEU A 46 -13.36 -16.48 5.97
C LEU A 46 -12.14 -15.79 5.38
N PHE A 47 -11.64 -14.75 6.03
CA PHE A 47 -10.41 -14.08 5.67
C PHE A 47 -9.22 -15.05 5.67
N ILE A 48 -9.02 -15.81 6.76
CA ILE A 48 -7.99 -16.85 6.85
C ILE A 48 -8.16 -17.89 5.74
N LYS A 49 -9.39 -18.35 5.48
CA LYS A 49 -9.66 -19.29 4.37
C LYS A 49 -9.24 -18.73 3.01
N CYS A 50 -9.51 -17.44 2.75
CA CYS A 50 -9.08 -16.78 1.51
C CYS A 50 -7.55 -16.66 1.44
N MET A 51 -6.90 -16.20 2.52
CA MET A 51 -5.45 -16.02 2.55
C MET A 51 -4.70 -17.35 2.35
N ASN A 52 -5.21 -18.44 2.91
CA ASN A 52 -4.66 -19.80 2.71
C ASN A 52 -4.80 -20.35 1.28
N ARG A 53 -5.47 -19.64 0.36
CA ARG A 53 -5.47 -20.00 -1.07
C ARG A 53 -4.31 -19.41 -1.85
N PHE A 54 -3.57 -18.47 -1.28
CA PHE A 54 -2.38 -17.90 -1.91
C PHE A 54 -1.18 -18.82 -1.71
N ASP A 55 -0.30 -18.85 -2.71
CA ASP A 55 1.02 -19.48 -2.62
C ASP A 55 2.09 -18.49 -2.15
N ASN A 56 1.92 -17.23 -2.56
CA ASN A 56 2.80 -16.13 -2.20
C ASN A 56 2.01 -14.82 -2.16
N ILE A 57 2.25 -14.01 -1.14
CA ILE A 57 1.64 -12.68 -0.95
C ILE A 57 2.74 -11.65 -0.78
N PHE A 58 2.67 -10.59 -1.60
CA PHE A 58 3.49 -9.39 -1.50
C PHE A 58 2.63 -8.28 -0.91
N LEU A 59 2.86 -7.97 0.36
CA LEU A 59 2.10 -7.01 1.14
C LEU A 59 2.66 -5.61 1.01
N ARG A 60 1.76 -4.63 0.85
CA ARG A 60 2.14 -3.24 0.66
C ARG A 60 2.83 -2.66 1.90
N TYR A 61 2.32 -2.93 3.10
CA TYR A 61 2.89 -2.37 4.33
C TYR A 61 3.42 -3.45 5.26
N LYS A 62 4.42 -3.11 6.08
CA LYS A 62 4.92 -4.05 7.09
C LYS A 62 3.83 -4.41 8.12
N GLN A 63 3.00 -3.44 8.51
CA GLN A 63 1.88 -3.68 9.43
C GLN A 63 0.88 -4.74 8.91
N ASP A 64 0.75 -4.88 7.58
CA ASP A 64 -0.13 -5.91 7.00
C ASP A 64 0.41 -7.31 7.29
N MET A 65 1.73 -7.45 7.26
CA MET A 65 2.44 -8.70 7.56
C MET A 65 2.31 -9.03 9.04
N ASP A 66 2.50 -8.04 9.90
CA ASP A 66 2.35 -8.19 11.35
C ASP A 66 0.91 -8.59 11.71
N PHE A 67 -0.09 -7.90 11.15
CA PHE A 67 -1.50 -8.23 11.32
C PHE A 67 -1.83 -9.68 10.91
N LEU A 68 -1.30 -10.12 9.76
CA LEU A 68 -1.53 -11.48 9.28
C LEU A 68 -0.86 -12.51 10.22
N ASN A 69 0.37 -12.26 10.65
CA ASN A 69 1.09 -13.12 11.59
C ASN A 69 0.35 -13.24 12.92
N GLU A 70 -0.14 -12.13 13.47
CA GLU A 70 -0.92 -12.10 14.71
C GLU A 70 -2.21 -12.92 14.61
N ILE A 71 -2.95 -12.80 13.51
CA ILE A 71 -4.17 -13.60 13.28
C ILE A 71 -3.86 -15.09 13.27
N TYR A 72 -2.82 -15.50 12.56
CA TYR A 72 -2.46 -16.92 12.45
C TYR A 72 -1.97 -17.49 13.78
N LEU A 73 -1.14 -16.72 14.50
CA LEU A 73 -0.66 -17.09 15.83
C LEU A 73 -1.83 -17.25 16.82
N LYS A 74 -2.74 -16.28 16.87
CA LYS A 74 -3.92 -16.31 17.75
C LYS A 74 -4.82 -17.53 17.50
N ASN A 75 -4.87 -18.02 16.25
CA ASN A 75 -5.69 -19.15 15.87
C ASN A 75 -4.95 -20.50 15.89
N ASP A 76 -3.67 -20.53 16.27
CA ASP A 76 -2.81 -21.72 16.22
C ASP A 76 -2.76 -22.36 14.81
N ILE A 77 -2.68 -21.52 13.78
CA ILE A 77 -2.64 -21.95 12.37
C ILE A 77 -1.24 -21.72 11.81
N LYS A 78 -0.64 -22.77 11.26
CA LYS A 78 0.62 -22.65 10.51
C LYS A 78 0.37 -22.01 9.15
N ILE A 79 1.11 -20.94 8.85
CA ILE A 79 1.15 -20.30 7.53
C ILE A 79 1.81 -21.25 6.54
N LYS A 80 1.15 -21.52 5.40
CA LYS A 80 1.60 -22.46 4.36
C LYS A 80 2.08 -21.79 3.07
N TYR A 81 2.17 -20.46 3.08
CA TYR A 81 2.52 -19.64 1.93
C TYR A 81 3.57 -18.61 2.32
N ASN A 82 4.24 -18.05 1.32
CA ASN A 82 5.24 -17.02 1.57
C ASN A 82 4.57 -15.66 1.73
N ILE A 83 5.03 -14.89 2.70
CA ILE A 83 4.60 -13.51 2.91
C ILE A 83 5.84 -12.64 2.77
N ASN A 84 5.75 -11.61 1.93
CA ASN A 84 6.84 -10.70 1.64
C ASN A 84 6.35 -9.26 1.81
N HIS A 85 7.16 -8.41 2.41
CA HIS A 85 6.91 -6.97 2.40
C HIS A 85 7.42 -6.38 1.09
N LEU A 86 6.56 -5.66 0.36
CA LEU A 86 6.89 -5.02 -0.92
C LEU A 86 7.17 -3.53 -0.73
N GLY A 87 6.35 -2.85 0.08
CA GLY A 87 6.26 -1.39 0.10
C GLY A 87 5.34 -0.83 -1.00
N ASP A 88 5.05 0.46 -0.93
CA ASP A 88 4.28 1.17 -1.96
C ASP A 88 5.20 1.53 -3.14
N TRP A 89 5.28 0.60 -4.10
CA TRP A 89 6.14 0.69 -5.28
C TRP A 89 5.93 1.94 -6.15
N LEU A 90 4.79 2.64 -6.02
CA LEU A 90 4.56 3.90 -6.72
C LEU A 90 5.56 4.97 -6.32
N ILE A 91 6.17 4.89 -5.13
CA ILE A 91 7.20 5.86 -4.72
C ILE A 91 8.36 5.90 -5.72
N LEU A 92 8.70 4.76 -6.34
CA LEU A 92 9.79 4.68 -7.32
C LEU A 92 9.51 5.47 -8.59
N LEU A 93 8.24 5.76 -8.89
CA LEU A 93 7.83 6.52 -10.07
C LEU A 93 7.95 8.04 -9.87
N PHE A 94 8.00 8.50 -8.62
CA PHE A 94 8.14 9.93 -8.32
C PHE A 94 9.63 10.30 -8.27
N PRO A 95 10.09 11.31 -9.02
CA PRO A 95 11.47 11.77 -8.94
C PRO A 95 11.69 12.50 -7.61
N ASN A 96 12.92 12.45 -7.09
CA ASN A 96 13.33 13.31 -6.00
C ASN A 96 13.65 14.70 -6.56
N THR A 97 12.88 15.69 -6.15
CA THR A 97 12.98 17.07 -6.65
C THR A 97 12.98 18.06 -5.48
N ILE A 98 13.18 19.34 -5.79
CA ILE A 98 13.10 20.43 -4.82
C ILE A 98 11.95 21.32 -5.26
N TRP A 99 11.09 21.67 -4.31
CA TRP A 99 10.03 22.63 -4.50
C TRP A 99 10.60 24.01 -4.88
N PHE A 100 9.78 24.84 -5.53
CA PHE A 100 10.13 26.24 -5.81
C PHE A 100 8.97 27.20 -5.56
N ASN A 101 7.76 26.68 -5.34
CA ASN A 101 6.61 27.45 -4.89
C ASN A 101 6.50 27.34 -3.35
N ASN A 102 6.50 28.49 -2.66
CA ASN A 102 6.39 28.58 -1.20
C ASN A 102 4.96 28.41 -0.66
N ASP A 103 3.95 28.32 -1.54
CA ASP A 103 2.56 28.16 -1.15
C ASP A 103 2.26 26.75 -0.60
N CYS A 104 1.04 26.60 -0.05
CA CYS A 104 0.49 25.32 0.39
C CYS A 104 -0.49 24.77 -0.64
N LEU A 105 -0.23 23.54 -1.11
CA LEU A 105 -1.16 22.78 -1.94
C LEU A 105 -2.09 21.94 -1.07
N ASN A 106 -3.40 22.14 -1.19
CA ASN A 106 -4.42 21.40 -0.44
C ASN A 106 -5.22 20.48 -1.38
N ILE A 107 -5.11 19.16 -1.20
CA ILE A 107 -5.83 18.16 -1.99
C ILE A 107 -6.76 17.36 -1.07
N ILE A 108 -8.02 17.79 -0.98
CA ILE A 108 -9.01 17.25 -0.01
C ILE A 108 -10.11 16.41 -0.68
N SER A 109 -10.33 16.50 -2.00
CA SER A 109 -11.55 15.96 -2.66
C SER A 109 -11.35 14.75 -3.58
N LYS A 110 -12.50 14.21 -4.02
CA LYS A 110 -12.62 13.09 -4.97
C LYS A 110 -12.44 13.49 -6.43
N GLU A 111 -12.22 14.76 -6.71
CA GLU A 111 -12.21 15.23 -8.09
C GLU A 111 -11.02 14.65 -8.84
N PRO A 112 -11.25 13.98 -9.98
CA PRO A 112 -10.17 13.70 -10.89
C PRO A 112 -9.70 15.07 -11.37
N PHE A 113 -8.45 15.44 -11.04
CA PHE A 113 -7.80 16.48 -11.82
C PHE A 113 -7.90 16.04 -13.28
N VAL A 114 -8.70 16.76 -14.07
CA VAL A 114 -8.90 16.51 -15.49
C VAL A 114 -7.63 16.96 -16.21
N ARG A 115 -6.54 16.21 -16.03
CA ARG A 115 -5.29 16.41 -16.75
C ARG A 115 -4.91 15.08 -17.37
N ASN A 116 -4.79 15.09 -18.69
CA ASN A 116 -4.60 13.89 -19.51
C ASN A 116 -3.18 13.28 -19.39
N ALA A 117 -2.27 13.89 -18.61
CA ALA A 117 -0.90 13.39 -18.40
C ALA A 117 -0.55 13.35 -16.91
N MET A 118 -0.25 12.15 -16.39
CA MET A 118 0.17 11.95 -14.99
C MET A 118 1.44 12.73 -14.64
N ASP A 119 2.34 12.93 -15.60
CA ASP A 119 3.61 13.65 -15.38
C ASP A 119 3.38 15.11 -14.98
N LEU A 120 2.38 15.77 -15.59
CA LEU A 120 2.02 17.15 -15.24
C LEU A 120 1.46 17.25 -13.82
N TYR A 121 0.74 16.20 -13.38
CA TYR A 121 0.22 16.14 -12.02
C TYR A 121 1.33 15.92 -10.99
N ILE A 122 2.31 15.08 -11.31
CA ILE A 122 3.52 14.91 -10.47
C ILE A 122 4.25 16.25 -10.36
N GLN A 123 4.53 16.92 -11.48
CA GLN A 123 5.22 18.22 -11.48
C GLN A 123 4.46 19.28 -10.67
N GLU A 124 3.13 19.31 -10.79
CA GLU A 124 2.27 20.22 -10.04
C GLU A 124 2.31 19.96 -8.54
N ILE A 125 2.30 18.70 -8.09
CA ILE A 125 2.45 18.42 -6.65
C ILE A 125 3.85 18.82 -6.19
N GLN A 126 4.88 18.46 -6.96
CA GLN A 126 6.27 18.57 -6.54
C GLN A 126 6.84 19.98 -6.52
N MET A 127 6.15 20.96 -7.13
CA MET A 127 6.59 22.35 -7.05
C MET A 127 6.30 23.02 -5.70
N TYR A 128 5.36 22.49 -4.89
CA TYR A 128 4.94 23.13 -3.64
C TYR A 128 5.80 22.73 -2.43
N ARG A 129 6.15 23.73 -1.61
CA ARG A 129 6.89 23.55 -0.36
C ARG A 129 6.08 22.77 0.67
N ILE A 130 4.79 23.06 0.77
CA ILE A 130 3.87 22.47 1.74
C ILE A 130 2.75 21.76 1.00
N VAL A 131 2.47 20.50 1.35
CA VAL A 131 1.38 19.73 0.76
C VAL A 131 0.50 19.10 1.84
N HIS A 132 -0.79 19.39 1.80
CA HIS A 132 -1.82 18.69 2.57
C HIS A 132 -2.62 17.77 1.64
N SER A 133 -2.79 16.49 2.01
CA SER A 133 -3.49 15.53 1.16
C SER A 133 -4.36 14.52 1.90
N SER A 134 -5.61 14.34 1.44
CA SER A 134 -6.47 13.19 1.80
C SER A 134 -6.30 11.99 0.85
N ARG A 135 -5.37 12.10 -0.11
CA ARG A 135 -5.03 11.05 -1.10
C ARG A 135 -3.64 10.48 -0.85
N LEU A 136 -3.58 9.17 -0.60
CA LEU A 136 -2.34 8.45 -0.31
C LEU A 136 -1.25 8.69 -1.36
N HIS A 137 -1.56 8.51 -2.66
CA HIS A 137 -0.54 8.62 -3.71
C HIS A 137 -0.06 10.06 -3.92
N THR A 138 -0.92 11.06 -3.69
CA THR A 138 -0.51 12.46 -3.67
C THR A 138 0.47 12.73 -2.53
N LEU A 139 0.18 12.20 -1.33
CA LEU A 139 1.12 12.31 -0.21
C LEU A 139 2.45 11.64 -0.56
N LEU A 140 2.41 10.43 -1.12
CA LEU A 140 3.61 9.70 -1.54
C LEU A 140 4.46 10.48 -2.56
N CYS A 141 3.81 11.17 -3.50
CA CYS A 141 4.47 12.07 -4.46
C CYS A 141 5.09 13.29 -3.75
N ALA A 142 4.35 13.91 -2.83
CA ALA A 142 4.81 15.07 -2.07
C ALA A 142 6.02 14.74 -1.17
N LEU A 143 6.08 13.53 -0.58
CA LEU A 143 7.22 13.09 0.23
C LEU A 143 8.56 13.11 -0.54
N CYS A 144 8.54 13.08 -1.87
CA CYS A 144 9.73 13.15 -2.71
C CYS A 144 10.21 14.58 -3.02
N SER A 145 9.47 15.62 -2.60
CA SER A 145 9.69 17.01 -3.07
C SER A 145 9.34 18.11 -2.06
N ALA A 146 8.25 17.98 -1.31
CA ALA A 146 7.77 18.96 -0.33
C ALA A 146 8.63 18.95 0.94
N GLU A 147 8.85 20.12 1.55
CA GLU A 147 9.57 20.25 2.82
C GLU A 147 8.72 19.81 4.00
N MET A 148 7.42 20.15 3.96
CA MET A 148 6.46 19.78 4.99
C MET A 148 5.22 19.18 4.35
N VAL A 149 4.66 18.18 5.00
CA VAL A 149 3.40 17.57 4.58
C VAL A 149 2.46 17.39 5.75
N SER A 150 1.17 17.30 5.45
CA SER A 150 0.15 16.79 6.37
C SER A 150 -0.84 15.92 5.60
N TYR A 151 -1.61 15.12 6.32
CA TYR A 151 -2.56 14.20 5.72
C TYR A 151 -3.88 14.18 6.46
N GLU A 152 -4.92 13.72 5.77
CA GLU A 152 -6.22 13.39 6.35
C GLU A 152 -6.53 11.92 6.02
N GLU A 153 -6.83 11.11 7.05
CA GLU A 153 -7.08 9.69 6.85
C GLU A 153 -8.37 9.46 6.06
N GLN A 154 -8.40 8.36 5.33
CA GLN A 154 -9.59 7.90 4.65
C GLN A 154 -10.41 7.04 5.61
N TYR A 155 -11.67 7.41 5.77
CA TYR A 155 -12.63 6.67 6.55
C TYR A 155 -13.58 5.90 5.64
N GLU A 156 -14.06 4.76 6.12
CA GLU A 156 -15.20 4.15 5.44
C GLU A 156 -16.43 5.04 5.58
N LYS A 157 -17.24 5.13 4.51
CA LYS A 157 -18.51 5.88 4.55
C LYS A 157 -19.32 5.48 5.79
N ASP A 158 -19.80 6.49 6.52
CA ASP A 158 -20.69 6.35 7.67
C ASP A 158 -20.07 5.60 8.88
N CYS A 159 -18.75 5.58 8.99
CA CYS A 159 -18.05 4.91 10.09
C CYS A 159 -16.82 5.71 10.56
N THR A 160 -16.45 5.55 11.83
CA THR A 160 -15.24 6.12 12.43
C THR A 160 -13.98 5.27 12.19
N GLU A 161 -14.11 4.15 11.47
CA GLU A 161 -13.01 3.25 11.20
C GLU A 161 -12.09 3.78 10.10
N LYS A 162 -10.83 3.97 10.48
CA LYS A 162 -9.74 4.40 9.60
C LYS A 162 -9.39 3.32 8.59
N SER A 163 -8.95 3.73 7.40
CA SER A 163 -8.47 2.78 6.41
C SER A 163 -7.13 2.14 6.82
N GLY A 164 -6.29 2.87 7.55
CA GLY A 164 -4.97 2.45 8.00
C GLY A 164 -3.87 2.59 6.93
N LYS A 165 -4.19 3.14 5.75
CA LYS A 165 -3.25 3.29 4.64
C LYS A 165 -2.15 4.29 4.92
N PHE A 166 -2.52 5.44 5.49
CA PHE A 166 -1.54 6.48 5.80
C PHE A 166 -0.65 6.05 6.94
N GLU A 167 -1.23 5.47 7.99
CA GLU A 167 -0.48 4.90 9.11
C GLU A 167 0.55 3.85 8.64
N GLY A 168 0.12 2.90 7.80
CA GLY A 168 1.02 1.88 7.25
C GLY A 168 2.16 2.45 6.43
N LEU A 169 1.85 3.42 5.55
CA LEU A 169 2.86 4.07 4.74
C LEU A 169 3.85 4.87 5.59
N LEU A 170 3.36 5.67 6.53
CA LEU A 170 4.20 6.56 7.33
C LEU A 170 5.05 5.78 8.34
N ASN A 171 4.54 4.69 8.91
CA ASN A 171 5.34 3.78 9.74
C ASN A 171 6.43 3.08 8.94
N ASP A 172 6.11 2.62 7.73
CA ASP A 172 7.10 2.03 6.82
C ASP A 172 8.25 3.01 6.48
N ILE A 173 7.94 4.30 6.27
CA ILE A 173 8.94 5.32 5.88
C ILE A 173 9.71 5.84 7.09
N PHE A 174 9.00 6.25 8.15
CA PHE A 174 9.55 7.05 9.25
C PHE A 174 9.62 6.31 10.58
N SER A 175 9.05 5.08 10.66
CA SER A 175 8.97 4.30 11.91
C SER A 175 8.32 5.07 13.06
N THR A 176 7.38 5.97 12.74
CA THR A 176 6.64 6.77 13.73
C THR A 176 5.24 7.11 13.22
N ASN A 177 4.34 7.35 14.17
CA ASN A 177 2.99 7.78 13.91
C ASN A 177 2.92 9.32 13.88
N PHE A 178 2.31 9.85 12.83
CA PHE A 178 2.00 11.27 12.72
C PHE A 178 0.52 11.50 12.97
N LYS A 179 0.18 12.62 13.60
CA LYS A 179 -1.22 13.02 13.78
C LYS A 179 -1.79 13.56 12.48
N GLU A 180 -3.04 13.21 12.22
CA GLU A 180 -3.80 13.73 11.09
C GLU A 180 -3.93 15.26 11.20
N LYS A 181 -3.90 15.95 10.05
CA LYS A 181 -4.01 17.41 9.91
C LYS A 181 -2.91 18.23 10.59
N GLU A 182 -1.91 17.59 11.19
CA GLU A 182 -0.71 18.26 11.68
C GLU A 182 0.40 18.22 10.62
N LEU A 183 1.04 19.37 10.39
CA LEU A 183 2.19 19.46 9.51
C LEU A 183 3.43 18.85 10.17
N PHE A 184 4.19 18.09 9.40
CA PHE A 184 5.49 17.59 9.81
C PHE A 184 6.53 17.81 8.72
N ILE A 185 7.79 17.97 9.14
CA ILE A 185 8.94 18.12 8.25
C ILE A 185 9.29 16.74 7.68
N VAL A 186 9.51 16.68 6.37
CA VAL A 186 9.87 15.46 5.67
C VAL A 186 11.34 15.14 5.87
N ASP A 187 11.64 14.03 6.56
CA ASP A 187 13.00 13.49 6.60
C ASP A 187 13.35 12.82 5.25
N ARG A 188 14.12 13.54 4.43
CA ARG A 188 14.59 13.06 3.12
C ARG A 188 15.43 11.80 3.20
N LYS A 189 16.18 11.60 4.28
CA LYS A 189 17.00 10.39 4.45
C LYS A 189 16.09 9.17 4.62
N SER A 190 15.08 9.27 5.48
CA SER A 190 14.08 8.21 5.67
C SER A 190 13.31 7.89 4.39
N VAL A 191 12.86 8.92 3.64
CA VAL A 191 12.22 8.72 2.33
C VAL A 191 13.14 7.98 1.36
N ASN A 192 14.42 8.38 1.25
CA ASN A 192 15.39 7.72 0.37
C ASN A 192 15.70 6.28 0.77
N ASN A 193 15.82 6.01 2.07
CA ASN A 193 16.00 4.65 2.59
C ASN A 193 14.80 3.76 2.25
N TYR A 194 13.57 4.29 2.41
CA TYR A 194 12.37 3.57 2.01
C TYR A 194 12.35 3.28 0.51
N ARG A 195 12.67 4.27 -0.35
CA ARG A 195 12.78 4.06 -1.79
C ARG A 195 13.76 2.94 -2.15
N LEU A 196 14.93 2.90 -1.49
CA LEU A 196 15.93 1.85 -1.70
C LEU A 196 15.38 0.48 -1.29
N LEU A 197 14.73 0.40 -0.13
CA LEU A 197 14.06 -0.83 0.33
C LEU A 197 13.02 -1.32 -0.68
N VAL A 198 12.15 -0.42 -1.15
CA VAL A 198 11.11 -0.75 -2.12
C VAL A 198 11.70 -1.19 -3.46
N SER A 199 12.78 -0.54 -3.92
CA SER A 199 13.50 -0.95 -5.14
C SER A 199 14.03 -2.38 -5.03
N ASN A 200 14.70 -2.71 -3.92
CA ASN A 200 15.24 -4.04 -3.68
C ASN A 200 14.12 -5.09 -3.64
N ASN A 201 13.04 -4.81 -2.90
CA ASN A 201 11.90 -5.73 -2.79
C ASN A 201 11.19 -5.92 -4.14
N PHE A 202 11.10 -4.86 -4.95
CA PHE A 202 10.52 -4.92 -6.28
C PHE A 202 11.39 -5.75 -7.24
N ASP A 203 12.71 -5.72 -7.11
CA ASP A 203 13.59 -6.58 -7.89
C ASP A 203 13.48 -8.05 -7.47
N GLU A 204 13.29 -8.35 -6.18
CA GLU A 204 12.95 -9.72 -5.71
C GLU A 204 11.60 -10.20 -6.26
N LEU A 205 10.59 -9.32 -6.32
CA LEU A 205 9.32 -9.61 -6.98
C LEU A 205 9.50 -9.97 -8.46
N LYS A 206 10.32 -9.21 -9.20
CA LYS A 206 10.63 -9.52 -10.61
C LYS A 206 11.32 -10.87 -10.75
N LYS A 207 12.32 -11.17 -9.90
CA LYS A 207 13.01 -12.47 -9.90
C LYS A 207 12.01 -13.62 -9.67
N TYR A 208 11.12 -13.46 -8.70
CA TYR A 208 10.07 -14.44 -8.42
C TYR A 208 9.18 -14.68 -9.66
N PHE A 209 8.71 -13.62 -10.33
CA PHE A 209 7.91 -13.78 -11.55
C PHE A 209 8.67 -14.38 -12.72
N ASN A 210 9.94 -14.04 -12.89
CA ASN A 210 10.78 -14.67 -13.91
C ASN A 210 10.87 -16.18 -13.69
N LEU A 211 11.13 -16.62 -12.46
CA LEU A 211 11.15 -18.04 -12.10
C LEU A 211 9.80 -18.72 -12.37
N LEU A 212 8.69 -18.09 -11.97
CA LEU A 212 7.36 -18.61 -12.26
C LEU A 212 7.11 -18.82 -13.76
N SER A 213 7.52 -17.85 -14.58
CA SER A 213 7.33 -17.93 -16.03
C SER A 213 8.15 -19.05 -16.68
N THR A 214 9.34 -19.34 -16.15
CA THR A 214 10.18 -20.45 -16.62
C THR A 214 9.63 -21.82 -16.23
N SER A 215 9.04 -21.94 -15.03
CA SER A 215 8.45 -23.21 -14.58
C SER A 215 7.18 -23.59 -15.36
N ILE A 216 6.43 -22.60 -15.87
CA ILE A 216 5.21 -22.83 -16.66
C ILE A 216 5.53 -23.30 -18.09
N LYS A 217 6.69 -22.94 -18.65
CA LYS A 217 7.10 -23.35 -20.01
C LYS A 217 7.59 -24.80 -20.11
N ILE A 218 7.75 -25.50 -18.97
CA ILE A 218 8.27 -26.88 -18.91
C ILE A 218 7.13 -27.91 -18.69
N MET A 219 5.88 -27.44 -18.56
CA MET A 219 4.66 -28.28 -18.58
C MET A 219 3.93 -28.14 -19.92
#